data_AF-A0A919JFM3-F1
#
_entry.id   AF-A0A919JFM3-F1
#
_cell.length_a   1.000
_cell.length_b   1.000
_cell.length_c   1.000
_cell.angle_alpha   90.00
_cell.angle_beta   90.00
_cell.angle_gamma   90.00
#
_symmetry.space_group_name_H-M   'P 1'
#
loop_
_entity.id
_entity.type
_entity.pdbx_description
1 polymer ?
#
loop_
_entity_poly.entity_id
_entity_poly.type
_entity_poly.pdbx_seq_one_letter_code
_entity_poly.pdbx_strand_id
1 'polypeptide(L)'
;MLAPNPVWGEPETLTAELIERLARREHDRWCRFQRANGWRYGERRDDAGRQHPDLVEWERLSEAAREKDREAVRQLPELLADAGFRIVRVGAATASAPRRRPAGESQGRATV
;
A
#
# COMPACT_ATOMS: atom_id res chain seq x y z
N MET A 1 -4.78 -4.32 -8.83
CA MET A 1 -5.93 -3.75 -9.54
C MET A 1 -6.70 -2.92 -8.53
N LEU A 2 -7.04 -1.66 -8.84
CA LEU A 2 -7.85 -0.81 -7.95
C LEU A 2 -9.33 -1.14 -8.16
N ALA A 3 -10.10 -1.30 -7.09
CA ALA A 3 -11.54 -1.57 -7.16
C ALA A 3 -12.31 -0.50 -6.38
N PRO A 4 -13.50 -0.06 -6.86
CA PRO A 4 -14.36 0.85 -6.10
C PRO A 4 -14.77 0.21 -4.76
N ASN A 5 -15.02 1.02 -3.74
CA ASN A 5 -15.33 0.57 -2.39
C ASN A 5 -16.86 0.48 -2.14
N PRO A 6 -17.51 -0.71 -2.27
CA PRO A 6 -18.77 -0.97 -1.59
C PRO A 6 -18.45 -1.40 -0.15
N VAL A 7 -19.00 -0.66 0.83
CA VAL A 7 -18.71 -0.72 2.28
C VAL A 7 -19.11 -2.04 2.95
N TRP A 8 -18.63 -3.19 2.48
CA TRP A 8 -18.95 -4.49 3.07
C TRP A 8 -17.69 -5.37 3.19
N GLY A 9 -17.15 -5.44 4.41
CA GLY A 9 -16.00 -6.24 4.83
C GLY A 9 -14.99 -5.43 5.65
N GLU A 10 -14.32 -6.08 6.61
CA GLU A 10 -13.20 -5.45 7.34
C GLU A 10 -12.08 -5.08 6.35
N PRO A 11 -11.43 -3.91 6.50
CA PRO A 11 -10.30 -3.56 5.65
C PRO A 11 -9.24 -4.66 5.77
N GLU A 12 -8.83 -5.21 4.62
CA GLU A 12 -7.77 -6.22 4.59
C GLU A 12 -6.46 -5.55 5.05
N THR A 13 -6.06 -5.80 6.29
CA THR A 13 -4.85 -5.21 6.88
C THR A 13 -3.60 -5.77 6.19
N LEU A 14 -2.68 -4.89 5.83
CA LEU A 14 -1.37 -5.30 5.30
C LEU A 14 -0.59 -6.04 6.39
N THR A 15 -0.16 -7.27 6.10
CA THR A 15 0.67 -8.05 7.04
C THR A 15 2.05 -7.43 7.16
N ALA A 16 2.72 -7.63 8.30
CA ALA A 16 4.10 -7.15 8.51
C ALA A 16 5.08 -7.63 7.43
N GLU A 17 4.95 -8.88 7.00
CA GLU A 17 5.76 -9.45 5.90
C GLU A 17 5.50 -8.74 4.56
N LEU A 18 4.23 -8.45 4.27
CA LEU A 18 3.87 -7.72 3.05
C LEU A 18 4.38 -6.27 3.11
N ILE A 19 4.30 -5.62 4.27
CA ILE A 19 4.84 -4.28 4.48
C ILE A 19 6.35 -4.26 4.21
N GLU A 20 7.12 -5.18 4.80
CA GLU A 20 8.57 -5.26 4.59
C GLU A 20 8.91 -5.46 3.11
N ARG A 21 8.18 -6.35 2.43
CA ARG A 21 8.40 -6.62 1.00
C ARG A 21 8.08 -5.43 0.11
N LEU A 22 7.01 -4.69 0.40
CA LEU A 22 6.62 -3.50 -0.35
C LEU A 22 7.58 -2.34 -0.07
N ALA A 23 8.00 -2.15 1.18
CA ALA A 23 8.94 -1.12 1.59
C ALA A 23 10.29 -1.29 0.87
N ARG A 24 10.82 -2.51 0.82
CA ARG A 24 12.02 -2.83 0.03
C ARG A 24 11.86 -2.48 -1.46
N ARG A 25 10.70 -2.79 -2.05
CA ARG A 25 10.44 -2.47 -3.46
C ARG A 25 10.34 -0.98 -3.72
N GLU A 26 9.77 -0.23 -2.77
CA GLU A 26 9.72 1.23 -2.87
C GLU A 26 11.13 1.82 -2.78
N HIS A 27 11.95 1.34 -1.83
CA HIS A 27 13.36 1.75 -1.75
C HIS A 27 14.13 1.46 -3.03
N ASP A 28 13.96 0.26 -3.61
CA ASP A 28 14.59 -0.11 -4.89
C ASP A 28 14.12 0.79 -6.04
N ARG A 29 12.83 1.15 -6.05
CA ARG A 29 12.24 2.07 -7.03
C ARG A 29 12.81 3.48 -6.85
N TRP A 30 12.88 4.00 -5.63
CA TRP A 30 13.49 5.29 -5.30
C TRP A 30 14.97 5.32 -5.67
N CYS A 31 15.75 4.30 -5.31
CA CYS A 31 17.16 4.18 -5.66
C CYS A 31 17.38 4.23 -7.18
N ARG A 32 16.57 3.49 -7.95
CA ARG A 32 16.64 3.51 -9.41
C ARG A 32 16.33 4.89 -9.98
N PHE A 33 15.28 5.55 -9.47
CA PHE A 33 14.92 6.91 -9.87
C PHE A 33 16.08 7.89 -9.60
N GLN A 34 16.65 7.86 -8.39
CA GLN A 34 17.76 8.73 -8.01
C GLN A 34 18.99 8.49 -8.90
N ARG A 35 19.39 7.23 -9.11
CA ARG A 35 20.52 6.88 -9.99
C ARG A 35 20.31 7.34 -11.43
N ALA A 36 19.09 7.18 -11.96
CA ALA A 36 18.74 7.67 -13.29
C ALA A 36 18.85 9.21 -13.40
N ASN A 37 18.69 9.93 -12.28
CA ASN A 37 18.87 11.38 -12.18
C ASN A 37 20.29 11.80 -11.78
N GLY A 38 21.28 10.90 -11.89
CA GLY A 38 22.69 11.21 -11.66
C GLY A 38 23.09 11.27 -10.18
N TRP A 39 22.24 10.77 -9.27
CA TRP A 39 22.62 10.61 -7.88
C TRP A 39 23.50 9.37 -7.68
N ARG A 40 24.46 9.49 -6.77
CA ARG A 40 25.35 8.41 -6.35
C ARG A 40 25.37 8.28 -4.83
N TYR A 41 25.91 7.18 -4.36
CA TYR A 41 26.19 7.02 -2.94
C TYR A 41 27.22 8.07 -2.46
N GLY A 42 27.04 8.54 -1.23
CA GLY A 42 28.02 9.28 -0.46
C GLY A 42 27.68 9.22 1.02
N GLU A 43 28.67 9.24 1.90
CA GLU A 43 28.49 9.06 3.35
C GLU A 43 27.55 10.10 3.97
N ARG A 44 27.46 11.27 3.34
CA ARG A 44 26.57 12.36 3.73
C ARG A 44 25.75 12.80 2.52
N ARG A 45 24.60 13.39 2.79
CA ARG A 45 23.78 14.02 1.78
C ARG A 45 24.48 15.28 1.25
N ASP A 46 24.65 15.34 -0.06
CA ASP A 46 25.17 16.49 -0.80
C ASP A 46 24.33 16.68 -2.07
N ASP A 47 23.45 17.67 -2.06
CA ASP A 47 22.52 17.90 -3.16
C ASP A 47 23.24 18.50 -4.39
N ALA A 48 24.31 19.28 -4.19
CA ALA A 48 25.09 19.87 -5.28
C ALA A 48 25.92 18.81 -6.01
N GLY A 49 26.56 17.90 -5.27
CA GLY A 49 27.29 16.76 -5.80
C GLY A 49 26.40 15.57 -6.18
N ARG A 50 25.09 15.65 -5.90
CA ARG A 50 24.10 14.57 -6.03
C ARG A 50 24.53 13.29 -5.33
N GLN A 51 24.80 13.39 -4.04
CA GLN A 51 25.14 12.27 -3.18
C GLN A 51 24.09 12.05 -2.10
N HIS A 52 23.73 10.79 -1.86
CA HIS A 52 22.79 10.43 -0.80
C HIS A 52 23.25 9.17 -0.06
N PRO A 53 23.23 9.16 1.29
CA PRO A 53 23.72 8.02 2.09
C PRO A 53 22.85 6.78 1.92
N ASP A 54 21.54 6.97 1.75
CA ASP A 54 20.61 5.85 1.61
C ASP A 54 20.66 5.18 0.21
N LEU A 55 21.54 5.59 -0.72
CA LEU A 55 21.72 4.91 -2.01
C LEU A 55 22.56 3.63 -1.89
N VAL A 56 22.13 2.75 -0.99
CA VAL A 56 22.69 1.45 -0.66
C VAL A 56 21.62 0.36 -0.74
N GLU A 57 22.05 -0.89 -0.63
CA GLU A 57 21.17 -2.06 -0.52
C GLU A 57 20.29 -1.96 0.75
N TRP A 58 19.08 -2.52 0.70
CA TRP A 58 18.13 -2.49 1.83
C TRP A 58 18.72 -2.96 3.15
N GLU A 59 19.53 -4.02 3.11
CA GLU A 59 20.22 -4.61 4.27
C GLU A 59 21.20 -3.64 4.95
N ARG A 60 21.69 -2.64 4.21
CA ARG A 60 22.67 -1.65 4.69
C ARG A 60 22.02 -0.37 5.18
N LEU A 61 20.70 -0.22 5.02
CA LEU A 61 19.97 0.92 5.53
C LEU A 61 19.90 0.89 7.06
N SER A 62 19.96 2.08 7.65
CA SER A 62 19.58 2.25 9.04
C SER A 62 18.13 1.82 9.26
N GLU A 63 17.80 1.36 10.47
CA GLU A 63 16.41 1.01 10.81
C GLU A 63 15.46 2.20 10.62
N ALA A 64 15.91 3.40 10.98
CA ALA A 64 15.14 4.63 10.80
C ALA A 64 14.89 4.96 9.33
N ALA A 65 15.80 4.62 8.41
CA ALA A 65 15.57 4.78 6.98
C ALA A 65 14.54 3.76 6.48
N ARG A 66 14.71 2.48 6.82
CA ARG A 66 13.74 1.41 6.48
C ARG A 66 12.34 1.71 6.99
N GLU A 67 12.24 2.30 8.18
CA GLU A 67 10.96 2.65 8.78
C GLU A 67 10.19 3.72 7.98
N LYS A 68 10.88 4.63 7.28
CA LYS A 68 10.21 5.61 6.41
C LYS A 68 9.48 4.92 5.26
N ASP A 69 10.12 3.93 4.62
CA ASP A 69 9.49 3.16 3.55
C ASP A 69 8.34 2.29 4.06
N ARG A 70 8.49 1.67 5.24
CA ARG A 70 7.41 0.91 5.88
C ARG A 70 6.22 1.80 6.20
N GLU A 71 6.47 2.97 6.74
CA GLU A 71 5.44 3.93 7.10
C GLU A 71 4.67 4.41 5.86
N ALA A 72 5.40 4.71 4.78
CA ALA A 72 4.77 5.02 3.49
C ALA A 72 3.82 3.90 3.02
N VAL A 73 4.22 2.63 3.20
CA VAL A 73 3.37 1.48 2.85
C VAL A 73 2.17 1.35 3.79
N ARG A 74 2.32 1.59 5.10
CA ARG A 74 1.21 1.52 6.08
C ARG A 74 0.13 2.56 5.82
N GLN A 75 0.47 3.71 5.26
CA GLN A 75 -0.48 4.77 4.93
C GLN A 75 -1.27 4.49 3.65
N LEU A 76 -0.84 3.57 2.78
CA LEU A 76 -1.50 3.29 1.50
C LEU A 76 -2.98 2.90 1.61
N PRO A 77 -3.43 2.03 2.55
CA PRO A 77 -4.84 1.67 2.65
C PRO A 77 -5.74 2.87 2.94
N GLU A 78 -5.33 3.76 3.84
CA GLU A 78 -6.09 4.96 4.21
C GLU A 78 -6.15 5.95 3.04
N LEU A 79 -5.00 6.24 2.42
CA LEU A 79 -4.93 7.11 1.24
C LEU A 79 -5.79 6.60 0.07
N LEU A 80 -5.82 5.28 -0.15
CA LEU A 80 -6.66 4.68 -1.18
C LEU A 80 -8.14 4.74 -0.81
N ALA A 81 -8.49 4.53 0.47
CA ALA A 81 -9.86 4.62 0.95
C ALA A 81 -10.43 6.03 0.77
N ASP A 82 -9.65 7.06 1.10
CA ASP A 82 -10.01 8.47 0.87
C ASP A 82 -10.25 8.77 -0.61
N ALA A 83 -9.50 8.11 -1.50
CA ALA A 83 -9.69 8.18 -2.95
C ALA A 83 -10.82 7.27 -3.49
N GLY A 84 -11.54 6.56 -2.62
CA GLY A 84 -12.65 5.67 -3.02
C GLY A 84 -12.22 4.29 -3.52
N PHE A 85 -10.97 3.90 -3.27
CA PHE A 85 -10.38 2.63 -3.69
C PHE A 85 -10.03 1.73 -2.50
N ARG A 86 -9.79 0.45 -2.79
CA ARG A 86 -9.23 -0.51 -1.83
C ARG A 86 -8.19 -1.41 -2.45
N ILE A 87 -7.31 -1.96 -1.62
CA ILE A 87 -6.34 -2.99 -1.99
C ILE A 87 -7.06 -4.34 -2.07
N VAL A 88 -6.82 -5.10 -3.14
CA VAL A 88 -7.30 -6.47 -3.29
C VAL A 88 -6.18 -7.37 -3.80
N ARG A 89 -6.08 -8.58 -3.25
CA ARG A 89 -5.14 -9.60 -3.75
C ARG A 89 -5.67 -10.22 -5.05
N VAL A 90 -4.96 -10.00 -6.15
CA VAL A 90 -5.25 -10.66 -7.43
C VAL A 90 -4.71 -12.09 -7.37
N GLY A 91 -5.57 -13.09 -7.53
CA GLY A 91 -5.18 -14.51 -7.53
C GLY A 91 -5.73 -15.34 -6.36
N ALA A 92 -6.32 -14.71 -5.33
CA ALA A 92 -7.36 -15.35 -4.56
C ALA A 92 -8.63 -15.23 -5.41
N ALA A 93 -9.03 -16.30 -6.09
CA ALA A 93 -10.21 -16.29 -6.94
C ALA A 93 -11.40 -15.68 -6.19
N THR A 94 -12.09 -14.74 -6.85
CA THR A 94 -13.48 -14.32 -6.64
C THR A 94 -14.27 -15.18 -5.64
N ALA A 95 -14.10 -14.96 -4.34
CA ALA A 95 -15.12 -15.32 -3.39
C ALA A 95 -16.20 -14.24 -3.55
N SER A 96 -17.14 -14.49 -4.46
CA SER A 96 -18.45 -13.86 -4.36
C SER A 96 -18.97 -14.21 -2.96
N ALA A 97 -18.77 -13.31 -2.00
CA ALA A 97 -19.46 -13.41 -0.73
C ALA A 97 -20.94 -13.63 -1.04
N PRO A 98 -21.60 -14.66 -0.49
CA PRO A 98 -23.02 -14.87 -0.77
C PRO A 98 -23.74 -13.58 -0.39
N ARG A 99 -24.45 -13.00 -1.36
CA ARG A 99 -25.33 -11.83 -1.17
C ARG A 99 -26.38 -12.20 -0.12
N ARG A 100 -26.08 -12.04 1.16
CA ARG A 100 -27.09 -12.12 2.23
C ARG A 100 -27.87 -10.81 2.20
N ARG A 101 -29.08 -10.84 1.63
CA ARG A 101 -30.08 -9.81 1.90
C ARG A 101 -30.40 -9.86 3.41
N PRO A 102 -30.55 -8.72 4.10
CA PRO A 102 -31.16 -8.75 5.43
C PRO A 102 -32.58 -9.30 5.31
N ALA A 103 -32.88 -10.31 6.12
CA ALA A 103 -34.25 -10.77 6.31
C ALA A 103 -35.02 -9.68 7.05
N GLY A 104 -36.13 -9.21 6.46
CA GLY A 104 -37.07 -8.33 7.16
C GLY A 104 -37.49 -7.06 6.43
N GLU A 105 -37.61 -7.06 5.11
CA GLU A 105 -38.53 -6.11 4.45
C GLU A 105 -39.90 -6.78 4.42
N SER A 106 -40.74 -6.41 5.41
CA SER A 106 -42.13 -6.80 5.49
C SER A 106 -42.86 -6.24 4.28
N GLN A 107 -43.29 -7.12 3.38
CA GLN A 107 -44.27 -6.77 2.36
C GLN A 107 -45.56 -6.37 3.09
N GLY A 108 -45.82 -5.06 3.15
CA GLY A 108 -47.13 -4.53 3.46
C GLY A 108 -48.11 -5.04 2.43
N ARG A 109 -48.94 -6.01 2.81
CA ARG A 109 -50.06 -6.49 2.01
C ARG A 109 -51.15 -5.43 2.06
N ALA A 110 -51.27 -4.66 0.99
CA ALA A 110 -52.50 -3.96 0.67
C ALA A 110 -53.56 -4.99 0.26
N THR A 111 -54.72 -5.02 0.93
CA THR A 111 -55.96 -5.44 0.29
C THR A 111 -57.12 -4.68 0.95
N VAL A 112 -57.88 -4.04 0.05
CA VAL A 112 -59.16 -3.32 0.11
C VAL A 112 -60.07 -3.63 1.30
#